data_AF-A0A7Y8IES2-F1
#
_entry.id   AF-A0A7Y8IES2-F1
#
_cell.length_a   1.000
_cell.length_b   1.000
_cell.length_c   1.000
_cell.angle_alpha   90.00
_cell.angle_beta   90.00
_cell.angle_gamma   90.00
#
_symmetry.space_group_name_H-M   'P 1'
#
loop_
_entity.id
_entity.type
_entity.pdbx_description
1 polymer ?
#
loop_
_entity_poly.entity_id
_entity_poly.type
_entity_poly.pdbx_seq_one_letter_code
_entity_poly.pdbx_strand_id
1 'polypeptide(L)' 'MRFSLWLALLVVIGVVVFAFQNSTAPSVVTKFLFWNFETSLIYTILISVGSGMLIILFLWVPRSIRASFREKNLNR' A
#
# COMPACT_ATOMS: atom_id res chain seq x y z
N MET A 1 -15.54 -7.22 13.67
CA MET A 1 -14.34 -7.96 13.25
C MET A 1 -14.56 -8.85 12.03
N ARG A 2 -15.52 -9.79 12.04
CA ARG A 2 -15.79 -10.70 10.89
C ARG A 2 -16.11 -9.98 9.57
N PHE A 3 -16.98 -8.97 9.58
CA PHE A 3 -17.33 -8.22 8.37
C PHE A 3 -16.12 -7.51 7.73
N SER A 4 -15.27 -6.88 8.54
CA SER A 4 -14.06 -6.21 8.06
C SER A 4 -13.06 -7.19 7.43
N LEU A 5 -12.98 -8.43 7.92
CA LEU A 5 -12.11 -9.46 7.35
C LEU A 5 -12.62 -9.93 5.98
N TRP A 6 -13.94 -10.13 5.85
CA TRP A 6 -14.56 -10.46 4.57
C TRP A 6 -14.40 -9.34 3.53
N LEU A 7 -14.54 -8.08 3.96
CA LEU A 7 -14.32 -6.92 3.12
C LEU A 7 -12.85 -6.84 2.66
N ALA A 8 -11.91 -7.02 3.57
CA ALA A 8 -10.48 -7.04 3.24
C ALA A 8 -10.14 -8.17 2.26
N LEU A 9 -10.71 -9.38 2.46
CA LEU A 9 -10.53 -10.50 1.54
C LEU A 9 -11.05 -10.17 0.14
N LEU A 10 -12.23 -9.55 0.03
CA LEU A 10 -12.83 -9.16 -1.25
C LEU A 10 -11.97 -8.13 -1.97
N VAL A 11 -11.42 -7.15 -1.24
CA VAL A 11 -10.46 -6.18 -1.79
C VAL A 11 -9.20 -6.88 -2.32
N VAL A 12 -8.62 -7.80 -1.54
CA VAL A 12 -7.43 -8.56 -1.97
C VAL A 12 -7.70 -9.36 -3.24
N ILE A 13 -8.82 -10.06 -3.32
CA ILE A 13 -9.23 -10.80 -4.52
C ILE A 13 -9.37 -9.86 -5.71
N GLY A 14 -10.05 -8.72 -5.53
CA GLY A 14 -10.22 -7.71 -6.58
C GLY A 14 -8.89 -7.18 -7.11
N VAL A 15 -7.92 -6.91 -6.22
CA VAL A 15 -6.57 -6.46 -6.60
C VAL A 15 -5.83 -7.53 -7.39
N VAL A 16 -5.91 -8.80 -6.98
CA VAL A 16 -5.26 -9.92 -7.68
C VAL A 16 -5.85 -10.08 -9.08
N VAL A 17 -7.18 -10.07 -9.21
CA VAL A 17 -7.87 -10.19 -10.50
C VAL A 17 -7.51 -9.01 -11.41
N PHE A 18 -7.54 -7.79 -10.89
CA PHE A 18 -7.14 -6.58 -11.62
C PHE A 18 -5.69 -6.65 -12.11
N ALA A 19 -4.77 -7.08 -11.24
CA ALA A 19 -3.36 -7.27 -11.57
C ALA A 19 -3.15 -8.37 -12.61
N PHE A 20 -3.91 -9.46 -12.56
CA PHE A 20 -3.78 -10.51 -13.55
C PHE A 20 -4.29 -10.05 -14.92
N GLN A 21 -5.46 -9.41 -14.97
CA GLN A 21 -6.09 -8.96 -16.22
C GLN A 21 -5.29 -7.86 -16.93
N ASN A 22 -4.68 -6.95 -16.19
CA ASN A 22 -3.93 -5.84 -16.79
C ASN A 22 -2.45 -6.20 -17.05
N SER A 23 -1.99 -7.40 -16.67
CA SER A 23 -0.56 -7.79 -16.74
C SER A 23 -0.07 -7.89 -18.18
N THR A 24 -0.97 -8.23 -19.11
CA THR A 24 -0.71 -8.33 -20.55
C THR A 24 -1.22 -7.12 -21.33
N ALA A 25 -1.81 -6.13 -20.64
CA ALA A 25 -2.31 -4.93 -21.29
C ALA A 25 -1.14 -4.10 -21.87
N PRO A 26 -1.36 -3.39 -22.99
CA PRO A 26 -0.36 -2.50 -23.56
C PRO A 26 0.17 -1.50 -22.52
N SER A 27 1.45 -1.15 -22.63
CA SER A 27 2.07 -0.16 -21.75
C SER A 27 1.31 1.16 -21.82
N VAL A 28 0.99 1.71 -20.64
CA VAL A 28 0.32 3.01 -20.54
C VAL A 28 1.41 4.05 -20.27
N VAL A 29 1.54 5.02 -21.18
CA VAL A 29 2.46 6.14 -20.99
C VAL A 29 1.88 7.07 -19.93
N THR A 30 2.50 7.09 -18.75
CA THR A 30 2.11 7.97 -17.65
C THR A 30 3.09 9.13 -17.57
N LYS A 31 2.60 10.37 -17.70
CA LYS A 31 3.43 11.57 -17.63
C LYS A 31 3.31 12.21 -16.25
N PHE A 32 4.43 12.37 -15.55
CA PHE A 32 4.50 13.06 -14.25
C PHE A 32 5.51 14.21 -14.29
N LEU A 33 5.01 15.44 -14.27
CA LEU A 33 5.78 16.68 -14.41
C LEU A 33 6.63 16.70 -15.70
N PHE A 34 7.86 16.19 -15.65
CA PHE A 34 8.82 16.10 -16.76
C PHE A 34 9.19 14.65 -17.12
N TRP A 35 8.71 13.67 -16.35
CA TRP A 35 9.01 12.26 -16.54
C TRP A 35 7.93 11.57 -17.36
N ASN A 36 8.35 10.73 -18.32
CA ASN A 36 7.46 9.82 -19.04
C ASN A 36 7.77 8.40 -18.56
N PHE A 37 6.79 7.75 -17.96
CA PHE A 37 6.90 6.37 -17.50
C PHE A 37 6.11 5.47 -18.44
N GLU A 38 6.80 4.63 -19.20
CA GLU A 38 6.18 3.57 -19.99
C GLU A 38 6.20 2.27 -19.18
N THR A 39 5.10 1.97 -18.50
CA THR A 39 4.97 0.74 -17.74
C THR A 39 3.52 0.26 -17.75
N SER A 40 3.27 -1.01 -17.40
CA SER A 40 1.91 -1.47 -17.21
C SER A 40 1.31 -0.74 -16.01
N LEU A 41 0.06 -0.28 -16.16
CA LEU A 41 -0.69 0.49 -15.17
C LEU A 41 -0.72 -0.19 -13.79
N ILE A 42 -0.66 -1.53 -13.75
CA ILE A 42 -0.57 -2.30 -12.50
C ILE A 42 0.68 -1.96 -11.72
N TYR A 43 1.85 -1.90 -12.38
CA TYR A 43 3.10 -1.64 -11.68
C TYR A 43 3.09 -0.23 -11.08
N THR A 44 2.53 0.75 -11.79
CA THR A 44 2.35 2.11 -11.27
C THR A 44 1.48 2.12 -10.01
N ILE A 45 0.33 1.45 -10.05
CA ILE A 45 -0.58 1.38 -8.89
C ILE A 45 0.07 0.62 -7.74
N LEU A 46 0.70 -0.52 -8.00
CA LEU A 46 1.33 -1.34 -6.98
C LEU A 46 2.48 -0.60 -6.29
N ILE A 47 3.32 0.10 -7.05
CA ILE A 47 4.40 0.93 -6.51
C ILE A 47 3.83 2.10 -5.70
N SER A 48 2.77 2.75 -6.17
CA SER A 48 2.15 3.87 -5.47
C SER A 48 1.51 3.46 -4.15
N VAL A 49 0.79 2.34 -4.12
CA VAL A 49 0.16 1.82 -2.90
C VAL A 49 1.24 1.33 -1.94
N GLY A 50 2.23 0.59 -2.45
CA GLY A 50 3.35 0.09 -1.66
C GLY A 50 4.16 1.22 -1.02
N SER A 51 4.45 2.29 -1.76
CA SER A 51 5.20 3.44 -1.24
C SER A 51 4.40 4.19 -0.18
N GLY A 52 3.09 4.41 -0.38
CA GLY A 52 2.21 4.99 0.63
C GLY A 52 2.19 4.19 1.93
N MET A 53 2.08 2.86 1.83
CA MET A 53 2.11 1.98 3.00
C MET A 53 3.45 2.04 3.74
N LEU A 54 4.57 2.03 3.00
CA LEU A 54 5.91 2.16 3.59
C LEU A 54 6.09 3.50 4.32
N ILE A 55 5.62 4.61 3.76
CA ILE A 55 5.68 5.93 4.40
C ILE A 55 4.88 5.93 5.71
N ILE A 56 3.65 5.40 5.69
CA ILE A 56 2.81 5.32 6.89
C ILE A 56 3.50 4.49 7.97
N LEU A 57 4.03 3.31 7.63
CA LEU A 57 4.75 2.46 8.56
C LEU A 57 5.99 3.18 9.12
N PHE A 58 6.78 3.82 8.26
CA PHE A 58 7.98 4.53 8.68
C PHE A 58 7.68 5.66 9.68
N LEU A 59 6.57 6.38 9.51
CA LEU A 59 6.15 7.45 10.42
C LEU A 59 5.47 6.93 11.70
N TRP A 60 4.73 5.82 11.60
CA TRP A 60 3.90 5.31 12.69
C TRP A 60 4.65 4.36 13.64
N VAL A 61 5.49 3.48 13.10
CA VAL A 61 6.29 2.51 13.87
C VAL A 61 7.12 3.17 14.98
N PRO A 62 7.96 4.20 14.73
CA PRO A 62 8.77 4.80 15.79
C PRO A 62 7.92 5.48 16.86
N ARG A 63 6.75 6.03 16.50
CA ARG A 63 5.81 6.61 17.46
C ARG A 63 5.18 5.55 18.35
N SER A 64 4.75 4.43 17.76
CA SER A 64 4.17 3.31 18.50
C SER A 64 5.18 2.68 19.46
N ILE A 65 6.44 2.52 19.03
CA ILE A 65 7.52 2.02 19.88
C ILE A 65 7.75 2.95 21.08
N ARG A 66 7.87 4.26 20.86
CA ARG A 66 8.04 5.24 21.95
C ARG A 66 6.86 5.28 22.90
N ALA A 67 5.64 5.18 22.39
CA ALA A 67 4.43 5.15 23.21
C ALA A 67 4.43 3.93 24.16
N SER A 68 4.78 2.75 23.63
CA SER A 68 4.88 1.51 24.41
C SER A 68 5.91 1.61 25.55
N PHE A 69 7.07 2.23 25.31
CA PHE A 69 8.08 2.43 26.37
C PHE A 69 7.62 3.40 27.46
N ARG A 70 6.88 4.47 27.10
CA ARG A 70 6.37 5.45 28.06
C ARG A 70 5.31 4.84 28.98
N GLU A 71 4.41 4.04 28.40
CA GLU A 71 3.35 3.35 29.15
C GLU A 71 3.92 2.37 30.18
N LYS A 72 5.03 1.69 29.84
CA LYS A 72 5.75 0.81 30.75
C LYS A 72 6.44 1.53 31.93
N ASN A 73 6.75 2.82 31.78
CA ASN A 73 7.39 3.64 32.82
C ASN A 73 6.38 4.24 33.82
N LEU A 74 5.11 4.43 33.39
CA LEU A 74 4.05 5.00 34.24
C LEU A 74 3.37 3.96 35.15
N ASN A 75 3.55 2.68 34.86
CA ASN A 75 2.96 1.57 35.60
C ASN A 75 3.97 0.87 36.54
N ARG A 76 5.07 1.56 36.86
CA ARG A 76 6.15 1.12 37.76
C ARG A 76 6.34 2.17 38.84
#